data_AF-A0A2E3SKM5-F1
#
_entry.id   AF-A0A2E3SKM5-F1
#
_cell.length_a   1.000
_cell.length_b   1.000
_cell.length_c   1.000
_cell.angle_alpha   90.00
_cell.angle_beta   90.00
_cell.angle_gamma   90.00
#
_symmetry.space_group_name_H-M   'P 1'
#
loop_
_entity.id
_entity.type
_entity.pdbx_description
1 polymer ?
#
loop_
_entity_poly.entity_id
_entity_poly.type
_entity_poly.pdbx_seq_one_letter_code
_entity_poly.pdbx_strand_id
1 'polypeptide(L)'
;KERFKQKKISKVFYMATSAMRDTKNNKEIVNLLNENGIELEIISARDEAYLLHNFSSHERCYAVVDIGGGSVEILISKDGHKFSKSFKLGGVRLLNMSKVERKRLINDKLSWLNQFNSIEAMYGLGGNLRTIFEVNAISKTTKYKDFKRLVKNYNNLSKKKLIEKFRIPPDRIDIIPIAAEIYLCVAEKLRVDIIHSSFWSISNGMAIKKSII
;
A
#
# COMPACT_ATOMS: atom_id res chain seq x y z
N LYS A 1 -20.40 9.42 11.32
CA LYS A 1 -20.63 9.81 12.73
C LYS A 1 -21.53 8.82 13.48
N GLU A 2 -22.66 8.39 12.91
CA GLU A 2 -23.57 7.41 13.53
C GLU A 2 -22.89 6.09 13.94
N ARG A 3 -22.11 5.48 13.04
CA ARG A 3 -21.33 4.26 13.36
C ARG A 3 -20.36 4.44 14.54
N PHE A 4 -19.80 5.64 14.72
CA PHE A 4 -18.90 5.94 15.84
C PHE A 4 -19.67 6.02 17.16
N LYS A 5 -20.86 6.64 17.15
CA LYS A 5 -21.76 6.68 18.32
C LYS A 5 -22.21 5.27 18.72
N GLN A 6 -22.65 4.45 17.77
CA GLN A 6 -23.05 3.06 18.01
C GLN A 6 -21.94 2.23 18.65
N LYS A 7 -20.69 2.44 18.21
CA LYS A 7 -19.50 1.75 18.73
C LYS A 7 -18.88 2.43 19.97
N LYS A 8 -19.53 3.46 20.52
CA LYS A 8 -19.03 4.24 21.68
C LYS A 8 -17.59 4.76 21.50
N ILE A 9 -17.24 5.18 20.29
CA ILE A 9 -15.92 5.72 19.98
C ILE A 9 -15.83 7.17 20.49
N SER A 10 -14.89 7.42 21.41
CA SER A 10 -14.70 8.72 22.07
C SER A 10 -13.69 9.63 21.38
N LYS A 11 -12.72 9.07 20.66
CA LYS A 11 -11.70 9.82 19.91
C LYS A 11 -11.71 9.41 18.45
N VAL A 12 -11.76 10.39 17.56
CA VAL A 12 -11.76 10.19 16.10
C VAL A 12 -10.75 11.15 15.48
N PHE A 13 -9.90 10.63 14.62
CA PHE A 13 -8.95 11.42 13.85
C PHE A 13 -9.23 11.21 12.36
N TYR A 14 -9.23 12.29 11.60
CA TYR A 14 -9.43 12.25 10.16
C TYR A 14 -8.14 12.66 9.48
N MET A 15 -7.68 11.84 8.55
CA MET A 15 -6.51 12.16 7.73
C MET A 15 -6.80 11.92 6.27
N ALA A 16 -6.15 12.71 5.41
CA ALA A 16 -6.14 12.48 3.98
C ALA A 16 -4.74 12.55 3.39
N THR A 17 -4.56 11.87 2.27
CA THR A 17 -3.24 11.61 1.71
C THR A 17 -3.15 12.03 0.24
N SER A 18 -2.55 11.22 -0.64
CA SER A 18 -2.12 11.62 -1.98
C SER A 18 -3.18 12.33 -2.82
N ALA A 19 -4.45 11.91 -2.78
CA ALA A 19 -5.50 12.55 -3.56
C ALA A 19 -5.78 14.00 -3.10
N MET A 20 -5.90 14.21 -1.79
CA MET A 20 -6.14 15.53 -1.19
C MET A 20 -4.90 16.44 -1.25
N ARG A 21 -3.69 15.87 -1.23
CA ARG A 21 -2.46 16.62 -1.46
C ARG A 21 -2.38 17.20 -2.88
N ASP A 22 -2.87 16.47 -3.87
CA ASP A 22 -2.72 16.84 -5.28
C ASP A 22 -3.89 17.66 -5.84
N THR A 23 -5.06 17.61 -5.22
CA THR A 23 -6.22 18.33 -5.76
C THR A 23 -6.10 19.83 -5.53
N LYS A 24 -6.48 20.61 -6.56
CA LYS A 24 -6.40 22.09 -6.54
C LYS A 24 -7.41 22.71 -5.58
N ASN A 25 -8.55 22.07 -5.37
CA ASN A 25 -9.63 22.54 -4.50
C ASN A 25 -9.57 21.95 -3.09
N ASN A 26 -8.39 21.54 -2.61
CA ASN A 26 -8.27 20.89 -1.32
C ASN A 26 -8.76 21.76 -0.15
N LYS A 27 -8.53 23.08 -0.21
CA LYS A 27 -9.00 24.06 0.79
C LYS A 27 -10.51 24.09 0.89
N GLU A 28 -11.22 24.10 -0.24
CA GLU A 28 -12.69 24.09 -0.27
C GLU A 28 -13.24 22.83 0.40
N ILE A 29 -12.68 21.66 0.06
CA ILE A 29 -13.08 20.38 0.66
C ILE A 29 -12.79 20.36 2.16
N VAL A 30 -11.62 20.83 2.59
CA VAL A 30 -11.25 20.90 4.02
C VAL A 30 -12.19 21.83 4.78
N ASN A 31 -12.50 23.00 4.23
CA ASN A 31 -13.42 23.95 4.86
C ASN A 31 -14.83 23.36 4.99
N LEU A 32 -15.35 22.75 3.93
CA LEU A 32 -16.66 22.09 3.95
C LEU A 32 -16.72 20.96 4.99
N LEU A 33 -15.65 20.15 5.10
CA LEU A 33 -15.57 19.11 6.12
C LEU A 33 -15.51 19.71 7.53
N ASN A 34 -14.76 20.79 7.72
CA ASN A 34 -14.63 21.48 9.00
C ASN A 34 -15.98 22.08 9.46
N GLU A 35 -16.74 22.70 8.57
CA GLU A 35 -18.11 23.17 8.82
C GLU A 35 -19.05 22.03 9.27
N ASN A 36 -18.78 20.82 8.81
CA ASN A 36 -19.49 19.61 9.21
C ASN A 36 -18.85 18.92 10.44
N GLY A 37 -17.96 19.60 11.16
CA GLY A 37 -17.26 19.10 12.35
C GLY A 37 -16.38 17.90 12.06
N ILE A 38 -15.68 17.91 10.92
CA ILE A 38 -14.65 16.95 10.53
C ILE A 38 -13.37 17.73 10.29
N GLU A 39 -12.50 17.76 11.29
CA GLU A 39 -11.18 18.36 11.19
C GLU A 39 -10.24 17.40 10.43
N LEU A 40 -10.04 17.66 9.13
CA LEU A 40 -9.25 16.80 8.26
C LEU A 40 -7.77 17.25 8.21
N GLU A 41 -6.88 16.39 8.68
CA GLU A 41 -5.43 16.59 8.55
C GLU A 41 -4.93 16.05 7.19
N ILE A 42 -4.49 16.92 6.28
CA ILE A 42 -3.79 16.48 5.07
C ILE A 42 -2.32 16.24 5.42
N ILE A 43 -1.93 14.97 5.54
CA ILE A 43 -0.56 14.61 5.92
C ILE A 43 0.39 14.65 4.73
N SER A 44 1.64 15.06 4.95
CA SER A 44 2.66 15.08 3.89
C SER A 44 3.02 13.67 3.43
N ALA A 45 3.62 13.55 2.23
CA ALA A 45 4.09 12.26 1.72
C ALA A 45 5.17 11.64 2.63
N ARG A 46 5.98 12.47 3.28
CA ARG A 46 6.97 12.02 4.27
C ARG A 46 6.29 11.48 5.53
N ASP A 47 5.30 12.20 6.04
CA ASP A 47 4.57 11.79 7.25
C ASP A 47 3.81 10.49 7.02
N GLU A 48 3.16 10.33 5.86
CA GLU A 48 2.46 9.10 5.48
C GLU A 48 3.40 7.88 5.48
N ALA A 49 4.56 8.00 4.83
CA ALA A 49 5.57 6.94 4.87
C ALA A 49 6.17 6.74 6.28
N TYR A 50 6.23 7.78 7.10
CA TYR A 50 6.71 7.70 8.47
C TYR A 50 5.75 6.93 9.38
N LEU A 51 4.43 6.94 9.10
CA LEU A 51 3.47 6.14 9.88
C LEU A 51 3.86 4.66 9.90
N LEU A 52 4.45 4.14 8.81
CA LEU A 52 4.92 2.76 8.71
C LEU A 52 6.00 2.38 9.75
N HIS A 53 6.73 3.34 10.33
CA HIS A 53 7.77 3.07 11.33
C HIS A 53 7.22 2.36 12.58
N ASN A 54 5.93 2.51 12.85
CA ASN A 54 5.23 1.84 13.95
C ASN A 54 4.95 0.34 13.68
N PHE A 55 5.23 -0.15 12.47
CA PHE A 55 5.18 -1.56 12.17
C PHE A 55 6.43 -2.28 12.71
N SER A 56 6.21 -3.38 13.43
CA SER A 56 7.25 -4.26 13.96
C SER A 56 7.12 -5.65 13.35
N SER A 57 8.25 -6.29 13.06
CA SER A 57 8.30 -7.71 12.71
C SER A 57 9.47 -8.39 13.44
N HIS A 58 9.50 -9.73 13.41
CA HIS A 58 10.52 -10.52 14.10
C HIS A 58 11.81 -10.65 13.27
N GLU A 59 11.72 -10.47 11.96
CA GLU A 59 12.86 -10.45 11.04
C GLU A 59 13.76 -9.24 11.35
N ARG A 60 15.08 -9.45 11.25
CA ARG A 60 16.04 -8.37 11.51
C ARG A 60 16.06 -7.36 10.37
N CYS A 61 15.95 -7.85 9.13
CA CYS A 61 15.89 -7.04 7.93
C CYS A 61 14.57 -7.29 7.18
N TYR A 62 13.67 -6.31 7.15
CA TYR A 62 12.37 -6.44 6.49
C TYR A 62 11.95 -5.17 5.76
N ALA A 63 11.05 -5.33 4.80
CA ALA A 63 10.39 -4.23 4.11
C ALA A 63 8.89 -4.21 4.45
N VAL A 64 8.31 -3.02 4.51
CA VAL A 64 6.86 -2.82 4.63
C VAL A 64 6.41 -1.96 3.47
N VAL A 65 5.34 -2.38 2.78
CA VAL A 65 4.84 -1.75 1.56
C VAL A 65 3.35 -1.52 1.70
N ASP A 66 2.92 -0.26 1.63
CA ASP A 66 1.51 0.11 1.49
C ASP A 66 1.26 0.63 0.08
N ILE A 67 0.23 0.10 -0.60
CA ILE A 67 -0.11 0.49 -1.96
C ILE A 67 -1.50 1.11 -1.94
N GLY A 68 -1.55 2.43 -2.05
CA GLY A 68 -2.76 3.20 -2.24
C GLY A 68 -3.11 3.43 -3.71
N GLY A 69 -4.16 4.22 -3.93
CA GLY A 69 -4.55 4.66 -5.26
C GLY A 69 -3.62 5.74 -5.83
N GLY A 70 -3.15 6.67 -5.00
CA GLY A 70 -2.30 7.78 -5.41
C GLY A 70 -0.81 7.59 -5.14
N SER A 71 -0.44 6.84 -4.10
CA SER A 71 0.96 6.65 -3.71
C SER A 71 1.25 5.22 -3.28
N VAL A 72 2.54 4.95 -3.13
CA VAL A 72 3.09 3.72 -2.53
C VAL A 72 4.05 4.16 -1.44
N GLU A 73 3.85 3.71 -0.22
CA GLU A 73 4.72 3.99 0.91
C GLU A 73 5.56 2.75 1.19
N ILE A 74 6.87 2.93 1.31
CA ILE A 74 7.80 1.83 1.61
C ILE A 74 8.66 2.20 2.81
N LEU A 75 8.76 1.28 3.76
CA LEU A 75 9.71 1.28 4.85
C LEU A 75 10.70 0.13 4.64
N ILE A 76 11.99 0.38 4.84
CA ILE A 76 13.05 -0.62 4.95
C ILE A 76 13.58 -0.55 6.38
N SER A 77 13.49 -1.65 7.11
CA SER A 77 14.18 -1.87 8.38
C SER A 77 15.37 -2.77 8.10
N LYS A 78 16.59 -2.27 8.34
CA LYS A 78 17.84 -3.03 8.10
C LYS A 78 18.85 -2.67 9.19
N ASP A 79 19.33 -3.68 9.90
CA ASP A 79 20.37 -3.56 10.92
C ASP A 79 20.11 -2.45 11.96
N GLY A 80 18.88 -2.38 12.46
CA GLY A 80 18.48 -1.38 13.48
C GLY A 80 18.16 0.01 12.92
N HIS A 81 18.36 0.24 11.62
CA HIS A 81 18.02 1.50 10.95
C HIS A 81 16.72 1.37 10.13
N LYS A 82 15.90 2.42 10.16
CA LYS A 82 14.64 2.50 9.43
C LYS A 82 14.66 3.63 8.41
N PHE A 83 14.38 3.30 7.15
CA PHE A 83 14.32 4.24 6.03
C PHE A 83 12.94 4.18 5.40
N SER A 84 12.22 5.31 5.29
CA SER A 84 10.92 5.33 4.62
C SER A 84 10.81 6.37 3.53
N LYS A 85 10.02 6.06 2.50
CA LYS A 85 9.77 6.96 1.37
C LYS A 85 8.38 6.70 0.79
N SER A 86 7.70 7.78 0.42
CA SER A 86 6.46 7.75 -0.36
C SER A 86 6.77 8.02 -1.84
N PHE A 87 6.17 7.22 -2.71
CA PHE A 87 6.32 7.29 -4.16
C PHE A 87 4.99 7.65 -4.78
N LYS A 88 4.99 8.61 -5.71
CA LYS A 88 3.81 8.99 -6.50
C LYS A 88 3.51 7.94 -7.58
N LEU A 89 3.17 6.71 -7.17
CA LEU A 89 3.10 5.48 -7.97
C LEU A 89 1.86 4.61 -7.66
N GLY A 90 0.78 5.19 -7.11
CA GLY A 90 -0.38 4.39 -6.71
C GLY A 90 -1.16 3.78 -7.88
N GLY A 91 -2.00 2.78 -7.59
CA GLY A 91 -2.71 2.00 -8.60
C GLY A 91 -3.55 2.85 -9.57
N VAL A 92 -4.25 3.88 -9.06
CA VAL A 92 -5.11 4.77 -9.85
C VAL A 92 -4.29 5.58 -10.86
N ARG A 93 -3.06 5.99 -10.51
CA ARG A 93 -2.19 6.72 -11.45
C ARG A 93 -1.76 5.89 -12.64
N LEU A 94 -1.66 4.58 -12.44
CA LEU A 94 -1.10 3.65 -13.41
C LEU A 94 -2.18 2.96 -14.26
N LEU A 95 -3.47 3.16 -13.92
CA LEU A 95 -4.62 2.51 -14.57
C LEU A 95 -4.63 2.69 -16.08
N ASN A 96 -4.39 3.92 -16.54
CA ASN A 96 -4.52 4.30 -17.95
C ASN A 96 -3.20 4.18 -18.72
N MET A 97 -2.15 3.64 -18.12
CA MET A 97 -0.85 3.43 -18.77
C MET A 97 -0.81 2.07 -19.45
N SER A 98 -0.11 1.98 -20.58
CA SER A 98 0.21 0.68 -21.18
C SER A 98 1.07 -0.16 -20.24
N LYS A 99 1.08 -1.49 -20.41
CA LYS A 99 1.92 -2.40 -19.61
C LYS A 99 3.41 -2.03 -19.67
N VAL A 100 3.89 -1.60 -20.85
CA VAL A 100 5.29 -1.23 -21.07
C VAL A 100 5.65 0.05 -20.33
N GLU A 101 4.85 1.11 -20.49
CA GLU A 101 5.05 2.38 -19.79
C GLU A 101 4.99 2.21 -18.29
N ARG A 102 3.99 1.48 -17.80
CA ARG A 102 3.81 1.21 -16.38
C ARG A 102 5.01 0.46 -15.79
N LYS A 103 5.48 -0.60 -16.44
CA LYS A 103 6.64 -1.37 -15.98
C LYS A 103 7.90 -0.50 -15.90
N ARG A 104 8.14 0.33 -16.92
CA ARG A 104 9.26 1.28 -16.95
C ARG A 104 9.16 2.28 -15.79
N LEU A 105 8.00 2.93 -15.64
CA LEU A 105 7.78 3.93 -14.59
C LEU A 105 7.93 3.35 -13.19
N ILE A 106 7.36 2.17 -12.93
CA ILE A 106 7.51 1.47 -11.64
C ILE A 106 8.99 1.22 -11.35
N ASN A 107 9.72 0.65 -12.33
CA ASN A 107 11.13 0.33 -12.15
C ASN A 107 11.99 1.59 -11.86
N ASP A 108 11.73 2.67 -12.59
CA ASP A 108 12.48 3.93 -12.48
C ASP A 108 12.18 4.63 -11.15
N LYS A 109 10.90 4.73 -10.75
CA LYS A 109 10.50 5.37 -9.49
C LYS A 109 11.00 4.60 -8.28
N LEU A 110 11.06 3.27 -8.36
CA LEU A 110 11.53 2.41 -7.28
C LEU A 110 13.04 2.16 -7.30
N SER A 111 13.81 2.87 -8.13
CA SER A 111 15.28 2.78 -8.17
C SER A 111 15.95 3.09 -6.83
N TRP A 112 15.31 3.89 -5.96
CA TRP A 112 15.75 4.13 -4.59
C TRP A 112 15.95 2.81 -3.80
N LEU A 113 15.21 1.75 -4.13
CA LEU A 113 15.34 0.46 -3.44
C LEU A 113 16.64 -0.27 -3.79
N ASN A 114 17.31 0.08 -4.89
CA ASN A 114 18.52 -0.61 -5.35
C ASN A 114 19.70 -0.49 -4.36
N GLN A 115 19.66 0.47 -3.44
CA GLN A 115 20.67 0.64 -2.39
C GLN A 115 20.50 -0.37 -1.24
N PHE A 116 19.36 -1.06 -1.18
CA PHE A 116 19.06 -2.06 -0.16
C PHE A 116 19.11 -3.46 -0.78
N ASN A 117 19.69 -4.39 -0.05
CA ASN A 117 19.79 -5.80 -0.41
C ASN A 117 19.66 -6.68 0.85
N SER A 118 19.49 -7.98 0.65
CA SER A 118 19.43 -8.97 1.74
C SER A 118 18.31 -8.68 2.74
N ILE A 119 17.12 -8.33 2.23
CA ILE A 119 15.91 -8.17 3.03
C ILE A 119 15.27 -9.56 3.16
N GLU A 120 15.05 -10.03 4.38
CA GLU A 120 14.56 -11.38 4.67
C GLU A 120 13.10 -11.55 4.23
N ALA A 121 12.28 -10.55 4.53
CA ALA A 121 10.84 -10.59 4.27
C ALA A 121 10.27 -9.23 3.86
N MET A 122 9.22 -9.26 3.04
CA MET A 122 8.39 -8.10 2.72
C MET A 122 6.98 -8.28 3.28
N TYR A 123 6.46 -7.22 3.90
CA TYR A 123 5.08 -7.14 4.40
C TYR A 123 4.27 -6.18 3.52
N GLY A 124 3.29 -6.69 2.79
CA GLY A 124 2.31 -5.86 2.10
C GLY A 124 1.14 -5.53 3.02
N LEU A 125 0.84 -4.25 3.13
CA LEU A 125 -0.19 -3.70 3.99
C LEU A 125 -1.52 -3.55 3.25
N GLY A 126 -2.58 -3.41 4.04
CA GLY A 126 -3.89 -2.99 3.55
C GLY A 126 -4.57 -4.01 2.63
N GLY A 127 -5.52 -3.51 1.84
CA GLY A 127 -6.48 -4.35 1.11
C GLY A 127 -5.96 -4.95 -0.18
N ASN A 128 -4.86 -4.46 -0.77
CA ASN A 128 -4.42 -4.93 -2.09
C ASN A 128 -3.76 -6.31 -2.00
N LEU A 129 -2.71 -6.47 -1.18
CA LEU A 129 -2.05 -7.77 -1.05
C LEU A 129 -2.97 -8.80 -0.39
N ARG A 130 -3.78 -8.36 0.59
CA ARG A 130 -4.75 -9.23 1.25
C ARG A 130 -5.76 -9.80 0.27
N THR A 131 -6.36 -8.98 -0.59
CA THR A 131 -7.26 -9.49 -1.64
C THR A 131 -6.53 -10.45 -2.58
N ILE A 132 -5.29 -10.15 -3.00
CA ILE A 132 -4.49 -11.09 -3.80
C ILE A 132 -4.30 -12.42 -3.06
N PHE A 133 -4.06 -12.41 -1.76
CA PHE A 133 -3.86 -13.65 -1.00
C PHE A 133 -5.17 -14.43 -0.86
N GLU A 134 -6.25 -13.76 -0.46
CA GLU A 134 -7.59 -14.34 -0.29
C GLU A 134 -8.08 -15.03 -1.58
N VAL A 135 -8.01 -14.34 -2.72
CA VAL A 135 -8.50 -14.86 -4.01
C VAL A 135 -7.64 -16.00 -4.59
N ASN A 136 -6.45 -16.22 -4.04
CA ASN A 136 -5.56 -17.33 -4.42
C ASN A 136 -5.41 -18.39 -3.32
N ALA A 137 -6.26 -18.35 -2.28
CA ALA A 137 -6.19 -19.26 -1.13
C ALA A 137 -4.80 -19.29 -0.45
N ILE A 138 -4.09 -18.16 -0.48
CA ILE A 138 -2.83 -17.97 0.25
C ILE A 138 -3.21 -17.46 1.63
N SER A 139 -2.73 -18.14 2.68
CA SER A 139 -3.11 -17.83 4.06
C SER A 139 -2.58 -16.47 4.52
N LYS A 140 -1.27 -16.37 4.75
CA LYS A 140 -0.61 -15.15 5.26
C LYS A 140 0.75 -14.89 4.64
N THR A 141 1.37 -15.91 4.04
CA THR A 141 2.72 -15.82 3.50
C THR A 141 2.85 -16.64 2.22
N THR A 142 3.76 -16.24 1.34
CA THR A 142 4.12 -16.97 0.12
C THR A 142 5.57 -16.71 -0.23
N LYS A 143 6.19 -17.64 -0.97
CA LYS A 143 7.55 -17.46 -1.50
C LYS A 143 7.51 -16.52 -2.71
N TYR A 144 8.57 -15.74 -2.89
CA TYR A 144 8.73 -14.87 -4.06
C TYR A 144 8.52 -15.61 -5.39
N LYS A 145 9.04 -16.84 -5.52
CA LYS A 145 8.91 -17.64 -6.74
C LYS A 145 7.44 -17.97 -7.09
N ASP A 146 6.63 -18.27 -6.08
CA ASP A 146 5.20 -18.56 -6.24
C ASP A 146 4.43 -17.29 -6.57
N PHE A 147 4.72 -16.20 -5.87
CA PHE A 147 4.14 -14.89 -6.15
C PHE A 147 4.47 -14.41 -7.57
N LYS A 148 5.73 -14.58 -8.02
CA LYS A 148 6.15 -14.26 -9.39
C LYS A 148 5.36 -15.04 -10.44
N ARG A 149 5.11 -16.33 -10.21
CA ARG A 149 4.25 -17.16 -11.07
C ARG A 149 2.81 -16.65 -11.10
N LEU A 150 2.25 -16.29 -9.94
CA LEU A 150 0.91 -15.72 -9.81
C LEU A 150 0.79 -14.43 -10.63
N VAL A 151 1.72 -13.48 -10.46
CA VAL A 151 1.71 -12.20 -11.20
C VAL A 151 1.86 -12.42 -12.70
N LYS A 152 2.74 -13.34 -13.13
CA LYS A 152 2.84 -13.71 -14.55
C LYS A 152 1.52 -14.25 -15.10
N ASN A 153 0.83 -15.10 -14.35
CA ASN A 153 -0.48 -15.63 -14.73
C ASN A 153 -1.51 -14.50 -14.85
N TYR A 154 -1.54 -13.57 -13.89
CA TYR A 154 -2.44 -12.42 -13.95
C TYR A 154 -2.24 -11.59 -15.22
N ASN A 155 -0.99 -11.35 -15.59
CA ASN A 155 -0.63 -10.55 -16.76
C ASN A 155 -1.00 -11.20 -18.10
N ASN A 156 -1.24 -12.51 -18.11
CA ASN A 156 -1.63 -13.28 -19.29
C ASN A 156 -3.15 -13.50 -19.43
N LEU A 157 -3.94 -13.07 -18.43
CA LEU A 157 -5.39 -13.24 -18.43
C LEU A 157 -6.11 -11.92 -18.74
N SER A 158 -7.28 -12.03 -19.36
CA SER A 158 -8.18 -10.89 -19.52
C SER A 158 -8.87 -10.55 -18.21
N LYS A 159 -9.35 -9.30 -18.07
CA LYS A 159 -10.12 -8.86 -16.89
C LYS A 159 -11.30 -9.79 -16.59
N LYS A 160 -12.03 -10.22 -17.63
CA LYS A 160 -13.13 -11.19 -17.52
C LYS A 160 -12.67 -12.50 -16.87
N LYS A 161 -11.57 -13.09 -17.37
CA LYS A 161 -11.02 -14.33 -16.80
C LYS A 161 -10.52 -14.13 -15.37
N LEU A 162 -9.99 -12.97 -15.04
CA LEU A 162 -9.55 -12.64 -13.68
C LEU A 162 -10.73 -12.58 -12.70
N ILE A 163 -11.86 -11.98 -13.10
CA ILE A 163 -13.09 -11.96 -12.30
C ILE A 163 -13.66 -13.37 -12.15
N GLU A 164 -13.82 -14.11 -13.25
CA GLU A 164 -14.48 -15.43 -13.22
C GLU A 164 -13.64 -16.49 -12.48
N LYS A 165 -12.33 -16.54 -12.75
CA LYS A 165 -11.44 -17.57 -12.21
C LYS A 165 -10.99 -17.29 -10.78
N PHE A 166 -10.65 -16.04 -10.47
CA PHE A 166 -10.10 -15.66 -9.17
C PHE A 166 -11.15 -14.98 -8.28
N ARG A 167 -12.34 -14.66 -8.77
CA ARG A 167 -13.37 -13.95 -7.98
C ARG A 167 -12.87 -12.62 -7.41
N ILE A 168 -12.00 -11.93 -8.15
CA ILE A 168 -11.56 -10.58 -7.79
C ILE A 168 -12.76 -9.64 -7.85
N PRO A 169 -13.02 -8.82 -6.82
CA PRO A 169 -14.13 -7.87 -6.82
C PRO A 169 -14.10 -6.96 -8.06
N PRO A 170 -15.23 -6.76 -8.77
CA PRO A 170 -15.26 -5.96 -10.00
C PRO A 170 -14.74 -4.52 -9.83
N ASP A 171 -14.99 -3.89 -8.69
CA ASP A 171 -14.50 -2.54 -8.34
C ASP A 171 -12.97 -2.49 -8.11
N ARG A 172 -12.33 -3.64 -7.96
CA ARG A 172 -10.89 -3.79 -7.69
C ARG A 172 -10.11 -4.41 -8.85
N ILE A 173 -10.80 -4.86 -9.90
CA ILE A 173 -10.20 -5.65 -11.00
C ILE A 173 -9.08 -4.90 -11.72
N ASP A 174 -9.17 -3.58 -11.79
CA ASP A 174 -8.17 -2.76 -12.49
C ASP A 174 -6.96 -2.44 -11.61
N ILE A 175 -7.13 -2.46 -10.28
CA ILE A 175 -6.09 -2.09 -9.31
C ILE A 175 -5.27 -3.31 -8.89
N ILE A 176 -5.90 -4.47 -8.71
CA ILE A 176 -5.24 -5.66 -8.15
C ILE A 176 -4.05 -6.15 -9.00
N PRO A 177 -4.16 -6.28 -10.34
CA PRO A 177 -3.02 -6.67 -11.17
C PRO A 177 -1.86 -5.67 -11.09
N ILE A 178 -2.18 -4.37 -11.06
CA ILE A 178 -1.18 -3.29 -10.95
C ILE A 178 -0.47 -3.34 -9.60
N ALA A 179 -1.22 -3.51 -8.51
CA ALA A 179 -0.64 -3.66 -7.18
C ALA A 179 0.28 -4.89 -7.11
N ALA A 180 -0.13 -6.00 -7.75
CA ALA A 180 0.68 -7.21 -7.82
C ALA A 180 2.00 -6.99 -8.58
N GLU A 181 1.99 -6.23 -9.68
CA GLU A 181 3.21 -5.81 -10.40
C GLU A 181 4.15 -4.94 -9.53
N ILE A 182 3.60 -4.01 -8.74
CA ILE A 182 4.38 -3.17 -7.83
C ILE A 182 5.01 -4.03 -6.73
N TYR A 183 4.24 -4.90 -6.05
CA TYR A 183 4.77 -5.81 -5.04
C TYR A 183 5.88 -6.70 -5.61
N LEU A 184 5.70 -7.22 -6.83
CA LEU A 184 6.71 -8.03 -7.49
C LEU A 184 7.99 -7.24 -7.75
N CYS A 185 7.89 -5.98 -8.21
CA CYS A 185 9.05 -5.13 -8.46
C CYS A 185 9.81 -4.80 -7.17
N VAL A 186 9.10 -4.47 -6.08
CA VAL A 186 9.73 -4.25 -4.76
C VAL A 186 10.45 -5.51 -4.30
N ALA A 187 9.76 -6.66 -4.36
CA ALA A 187 10.33 -7.94 -3.95
C ALA A 187 11.58 -8.32 -4.76
N GLU A 188 11.56 -8.10 -6.07
CA GLU A 188 12.69 -8.39 -6.97
C GLU A 188 13.89 -7.47 -6.69
N LYS A 189 13.67 -6.16 -6.49
CA LYS A 189 14.75 -5.20 -6.18
C LYS A 189 15.42 -5.48 -4.84
N LEU A 190 14.63 -5.85 -3.83
CA LEU A 190 15.12 -6.12 -2.48
C LEU A 190 15.65 -7.56 -2.29
N ARG A 191 15.46 -8.44 -3.30
CA ARG A 191 15.79 -9.85 -3.26
C ARG A 191 15.15 -10.58 -2.07
N VAL A 192 13.89 -10.27 -1.80
CA VAL A 192 13.15 -10.94 -0.70
C VAL A 192 12.73 -12.34 -1.13
N ASP A 193 12.85 -13.30 -0.22
CA ASP A 193 12.41 -14.68 -0.45
C ASP A 193 10.95 -14.89 -0.01
N ILE A 194 10.50 -14.14 0.98
CA ILE A 194 9.20 -14.32 1.63
C ILE A 194 8.37 -13.03 1.56
N ILE A 195 7.10 -13.17 1.22
CA ILE A 195 6.12 -12.09 1.15
C ILE A 195 4.97 -12.41 2.11
N HIS A 196 4.70 -11.52 3.04
CA HIS A 196 3.61 -11.60 4.01
C HIS A 196 2.52 -10.59 3.70
N SER A 197 1.27 -10.97 3.95
CA SER A 197 0.14 -10.06 4.00
C SER A 197 -0.16 -9.67 5.44
N SER A 198 -0.42 -8.39 5.69
CA SER A 198 -0.78 -7.88 7.02
C SER A 198 -2.10 -7.10 6.99
N PHE A 199 -2.84 -7.20 8.10
CA PHE A 199 -4.03 -6.37 8.36
C PHE A 199 -3.66 -4.94 8.78
N TRP A 200 -2.39 -4.69 9.06
CA TRP A 200 -1.90 -3.38 9.44
C TRP A 200 -2.03 -2.38 8.27
N SER A 201 -2.18 -1.11 8.60
CA SER A 201 -2.35 0.00 7.66
C SER A 201 -1.83 1.30 8.28
N ILE A 202 -1.68 2.36 7.48
CA ILE A 202 -1.32 3.69 7.98
C ILE A 202 -2.26 4.22 9.07
N SER A 203 -3.53 3.79 9.09
CA SER A 203 -4.49 4.15 10.15
C SER A 203 -4.06 3.62 11.52
N ASN A 204 -3.40 2.45 11.58
CA ASN A 204 -2.83 1.93 12.82
C ASN A 204 -1.66 2.79 13.29
N GLY A 205 -0.76 3.18 12.37
CA GLY A 205 0.35 4.09 12.69
C GLY A 205 -0.14 5.46 13.17
N MET A 206 -1.21 5.99 12.56
CA MET A 206 -1.81 7.25 12.96
C MET A 206 -2.45 7.16 14.36
N ALA A 207 -3.17 6.07 14.64
CA ALA A 207 -3.74 5.85 15.96
C ALA A 207 -2.64 5.84 17.03
N ILE A 208 -1.53 5.12 16.81
CA ILE A 208 -0.39 5.10 17.73
C ILE A 208 0.20 6.51 17.91
N LYS A 209 0.47 7.23 16.81
CA LYS A 209 1.01 8.60 16.85
C LYS A 209 0.14 9.55 17.68
N LYS A 210 -1.19 9.43 17.56
CA LYS A 210 -2.15 10.28 18.28
C LYS A 210 -2.47 9.79 19.70
N SER A 211 -2.20 8.51 20.04
CA SER A 211 -2.37 7.98 21.40
C SER A 211 -1.27 8.43 22.37
N ILE A 212 -0.16 8.95 21.85
CA ILE A 212 0.96 9.48 22.64
C ILE A 212 0.72 10.95 23.05
N ILE A 213 -0.31 11.60 22.49
CA ILE A 213 -0.74 12.98 22.75
C ILE A 213 -2.06 12.96 23.56
#